data_AF-A0A177A700-F1
#
_entry.id   AF-A0A177A700-F1
#
_cell.length_a   1.000
_cell.length_b   1.000
_cell.length_c   1.000
_cell.angle_alpha   90.00
_cell.angle_beta   90.00
_cell.angle_gamma   90.00
#
_symmetry.space_group_name_H-M   'P 1'
#
loop_
_entity.id
_entity.type
_entity.pdbx_description
1 polymer ?
#
loop_
_entity_poly.entity_id
_entity_poly.type
_entity_poly.pdbx_seq_one_letter_code
_entity_poly.pdbx_strand_id
1 'polypeptide(L)'
;MRDLTHIRKQTFKAYAYSTPTPTTLPIWVSTPKPSNFRGVEEGLQHWKNRVPEGFSSPSKESYGNWLTGIEEAIASGQLIELDLQTARRQVEESKKRASRSRARLQFGGEHQAAHAHKLRAQKAERQAQKLAAKEARVARQALNQARNRLLRAGIKARKEERARKKMITRFHKKGSQFLRSSRSQFLTQKPPKLRATSRSGDANNFYNHGQLLPENFIETAKSKGYDHNYFFMH
;
A
#
# COMPACT_ATOMS: atom_id res chain seq x y z
N MET A 1 77.52 -39.94 61.51
CA MET A 1 77.05 -41.03 60.63
C MET A 1 77.82 -42.30 60.95
N ARG A 2 77.25 -43.19 61.78
CA ARG A 2 77.57 -44.62 61.88
C ARG A 2 76.32 -45.38 62.33
N ASP A 3 76.23 -46.59 61.83
CA ASP A 3 75.03 -47.33 61.48
C ASP A 3 74.14 -47.85 62.62
N LEU A 4 72.83 -47.75 62.37
CA LEU A 4 71.71 -48.35 63.10
C LEU A 4 71.56 -49.85 62.76
N THR A 5 72.61 -50.65 62.94
CA THR A 5 72.56 -52.11 62.68
C THR A 5 72.57 -52.97 63.94
N HIS A 6 72.27 -52.38 65.10
CA HIS A 6 71.88 -53.14 66.30
C HIS A 6 70.37 -53.12 66.45
N ILE A 7 69.80 -54.28 66.79
CA ILE A 7 68.36 -54.55 66.96
C ILE A 7 67.64 -54.95 65.66
N ARG A 8 68.17 -55.97 64.98
CA ARG A 8 67.32 -56.87 64.18
C ARG A 8 67.45 -58.28 64.73
N LYS A 9 66.31 -58.86 65.06
CA LYS A 9 66.03 -60.26 65.44
C LYS A 9 65.93 -60.53 66.94
N GLN A 10 64.91 -59.96 67.59
CA GLN A 10 64.32 -60.62 68.75
C GLN A 10 62.79 -60.49 68.74
N THR A 11 62.15 -61.66 68.61
CA THR A 11 60.77 -62.02 68.98
C THR A 11 59.61 -61.28 68.31
N PHE A 12 59.21 -61.73 67.11
CA PHE A 12 57.78 -61.73 66.78
C PHE A 12 57.15 -62.99 67.40
N LYS A 13 56.52 -62.82 68.57
CA LYS A 13 55.53 -63.79 69.05
C LYS A 13 54.36 -63.73 68.07
N ALA A 14 54.06 -64.86 67.43
CA ALA A 14 52.85 -65.01 66.64
C ALA A 14 51.65 -64.89 67.57
N TYR A 15 51.03 -63.71 67.62
CA TYR A 15 49.65 -63.61 68.08
C TYR A 15 48.81 -64.25 66.98
N ALA A 16 48.21 -65.39 67.31
CA ALA A 16 47.12 -65.95 66.53
C ALA A 16 46.00 -64.89 66.52
N TYR A 17 45.93 -64.12 65.45
CA TYR A 17 44.73 -63.35 65.15
C TYR A 17 43.64 -64.39 64.87
N SER A 18 42.71 -64.53 65.81
CA SER A 18 41.41 -65.10 65.50
C SER A 18 40.90 -64.38 64.26
N THR A 19 40.83 -65.09 63.14
CA THR A 19 40.15 -64.66 61.93
C THR A 19 38.81 -64.06 62.33
N PRO A 20 38.54 -62.76 62.07
CA PRO A 20 37.18 -62.27 62.24
C PRO A 20 36.32 -63.09 61.27
N THR A 21 35.34 -63.77 61.83
CA THR A 21 34.21 -64.32 61.11
C THR A 21 33.79 -63.29 60.06
N PRO A 22 33.62 -63.66 58.77
CA PRO A 22 33.10 -62.72 57.80
C PRO A 22 31.71 -62.31 58.26
N THR A 23 31.59 -61.12 58.85
CA THR A 23 30.31 -60.47 59.10
C THR A 23 29.74 -60.19 57.73
N THR A 24 28.91 -61.13 57.25
CA THR A 24 28.07 -60.95 56.07
C THR A 24 27.25 -59.69 56.30
N LEU A 25 27.71 -58.58 55.73
CA LEU A 25 26.91 -57.38 55.61
C LEU A 25 25.61 -57.80 54.91
N PRO A 26 24.43 -57.48 55.44
CA PRO A 26 23.19 -57.78 54.75
C PRO A 26 23.30 -57.16 53.35
N ILE A 27 23.12 -58.00 52.33
CA ILE A 27 23.04 -57.58 50.94
C ILE A 27 22.00 -56.45 50.91
N TRP A 28 22.46 -55.22 50.70
CA TRP A 28 21.56 -54.09 50.51
C TRP A 28 20.78 -54.37 49.23
N VAL A 29 19.55 -54.84 49.39
CA VAL A 29 18.60 -54.96 48.29
C VAL A 29 18.48 -53.57 47.70
N SER A 30 19.05 -53.36 46.51
CA SER A 30 18.91 -52.11 45.78
C SER A 30 17.42 -51.92 45.53
N THR A 31 16.82 -50.93 46.21
CA THR A 31 15.46 -50.53 45.91
C THR A 31 15.39 -50.16 44.43
N PRO A 32 14.41 -50.69 43.68
CA PRO A 32 14.29 -50.37 42.27
C PRO A 32 14.13 -48.86 42.11
N LYS A 33 14.84 -48.28 41.14
CA LYS A 33 14.72 -46.86 40.81
C LYS A 33 13.25 -46.57 40.52
N PRO A 34 12.61 -45.61 41.23
CA PRO A 34 11.22 -45.29 40.97
C PRO A 34 11.06 -44.76 39.54
N SER A 35 10.05 -45.27 38.82
CA SER A 35 9.79 -44.94 37.42
C SER A 35 8.74 -43.84 37.22
N ASN A 36 8.06 -43.44 38.29
CA ASN A 36 7.03 -42.41 38.28
C ASN A 36 7.11 -41.57 39.57
N PHE A 37 6.51 -40.37 39.56
CA PHE A 37 6.53 -39.45 40.70
C PHE A 37 5.93 -40.07 41.97
N ARG A 38 4.88 -40.88 41.84
CA ARG A 38 4.24 -41.57 42.97
C ARG A 38 5.20 -42.52 43.70
N GLY A 39 6.02 -43.26 42.97
CA GLY A 39 7.05 -44.14 43.56
C GLY A 39 8.17 -43.36 44.24
N VAL A 40 8.47 -42.15 43.78
CA VAL A 40 9.41 -41.24 44.46
C VAL A 40 8.81 -40.72 45.76
N GLU A 41 7.53 -40.32 45.77
CA GLU A 41 6.81 -39.86 46.96
C GLU A 41 6.70 -40.96 48.02
N GLU A 42 6.34 -42.18 47.63
CA GLU A 42 6.26 -43.33 48.53
C GLU A 42 7.63 -43.64 49.16
N GLY A 43 8.71 -43.58 48.35
CA GLY A 43 10.08 -43.68 48.84
C GLY A 43 10.45 -42.57 49.82
N LEU A 44 10.06 -41.33 49.51
CA LEU A 44 10.31 -40.17 50.36
C LEU A 44 9.61 -40.27 51.71
N GLN A 45 8.35 -40.73 51.73
CA GLN A 45 7.61 -40.99 52.96
C GLN A 45 8.26 -42.10 53.81
N HIS A 46 8.77 -43.16 53.17
CA HIS A 46 9.55 -44.18 53.87
C HIS A 46 10.80 -43.60 54.53
N TRP A 47 11.52 -42.70 53.86
CA TRP A 47 12.73 -42.05 54.39
C TRP A 47 12.45 -40.98 55.46
N LYS A 48 11.31 -40.29 55.38
CA LYS A 48 10.85 -39.37 56.44
C LYS A 48 10.71 -40.07 57.80
N ASN A 49 10.16 -41.29 57.78
CA ASN A 49 9.95 -42.08 59.01
C ASN A 49 11.23 -42.72 59.55
N ARG A 50 12.34 -42.66 58.79
CA ARG A 50 13.62 -43.33 59.10
C ARG A 50 14.74 -42.30 59.31
N VAL A 51 14.49 -41.30 60.15
CA VAL A 51 15.55 -40.37 60.58
C VAL A 51 16.62 -41.16 61.35
N PRO A 52 17.89 -41.16 60.93
CA PRO A 52 18.92 -41.95 61.61
C PRO A 52 19.14 -41.42 63.03
N GLU A 53 18.96 -42.31 64.02
CA GLU A 53 18.98 -41.97 65.45
C GLU A 53 20.36 -41.42 65.88
N GLY A 54 21.43 -41.88 65.23
CA GLY A 54 22.81 -41.44 65.45
C GLY A 54 23.23 -40.12 64.80
N PHE A 55 22.32 -39.39 64.15
CA PHE A 55 22.67 -38.08 63.57
C PHE A 55 22.77 -36.99 64.64
N SER A 56 23.82 -36.16 64.53
CA SER A 56 23.94 -34.93 65.32
C SER A 56 22.83 -33.93 64.95
N SER A 57 22.52 -32.98 65.83
CA SER A 57 21.47 -31.98 65.60
C SER A 57 21.60 -31.23 64.26
N PRO A 58 22.80 -30.74 63.87
CA PRO A 58 22.97 -30.08 62.56
C PRO A 58 22.76 -31.03 61.37
N SER A 59 23.09 -32.31 61.54
CA SER A 59 22.88 -33.33 60.50
C SER A 59 21.40 -33.68 60.35
N LYS A 60 20.63 -33.69 61.45
CA LYS A 60 19.16 -33.86 61.41
C LYS A 60 18.47 -32.71 60.70
N GLU A 61 18.92 -31.48 60.96
CA GLU A 61 18.41 -30.28 60.28
C GLU A 61 18.75 -30.28 58.78
N SER A 62 20.00 -30.59 58.42
CA SER A 62 20.42 -30.73 57.02
C SER A 62 19.62 -31.81 56.29
N TYR A 63 19.35 -32.94 56.95
CA TYR A 63 18.51 -34.01 56.40
C TYR A 63 17.06 -33.56 56.20
N GLY A 64 16.48 -32.84 57.17
CA GLY A 64 15.15 -32.25 57.05
C GLY A 64 15.04 -31.28 55.88
N ASN A 65 16.01 -30.38 55.73
CA ASN A 65 16.06 -29.42 54.61
C ASN A 65 16.19 -30.14 53.26
N TRP A 66 16.97 -31.22 53.20
CA TRP A 66 17.08 -32.05 52.00
C TRP A 66 15.76 -32.73 51.65
N LEU A 67 15.05 -33.31 52.64
CA LEU A 67 13.73 -33.91 52.42
C LEU A 67 12.73 -32.89 51.87
N THR A 68 12.66 -31.71 52.48
CA THR A 68 11.80 -30.62 52.00
C THR A 68 12.15 -30.20 50.57
N GLY A 69 13.44 -30.08 50.25
CA GLY A 69 13.88 -29.74 48.89
C GLY A 69 13.49 -30.80 47.85
N ILE A 70 13.46 -32.08 48.22
CA ILE A 70 12.99 -33.15 47.35
C ILE A 70 11.46 -33.09 47.16
N GLU A 71 10.68 -32.73 48.19
CA GLU A 71 9.23 -32.52 48.05
C GLU A 71 8.92 -31.41 47.04
N GLU A 72 9.63 -30.28 47.14
CA GLU A 72 9.48 -29.16 46.21
C GLU A 72 9.88 -29.55 44.78
N ALA A 73 10.96 -30.33 44.62
CA ALA A 73 11.40 -30.83 43.32
C ALA A 73 10.37 -31.80 42.69
N ILE A 74 9.70 -32.63 43.49
CA ILE A 74 8.65 -33.53 43.01
C ILE A 74 7.41 -32.72 42.59
N ALA A 75 6.97 -31.77 43.43
CA ALA A 75 5.81 -30.94 43.14
C ALA A 75 6.00 -30.12 41.87
N SER A 76 7.19 -29.54 41.69
CA SER A 76 7.54 -28.81 40.46
C SER A 76 7.61 -29.74 39.24
N GLY A 77 8.15 -30.95 39.39
CA GLY A 77 8.15 -31.96 38.32
C GLY A 77 6.74 -32.37 37.86
N GLN A 78 5.82 -32.58 38.81
CA GLN A 78 4.41 -32.89 38.52
C GLN A 78 3.71 -31.71 37.81
N LEU A 79 3.97 -30.48 38.24
CA LEU A 79 3.44 -29.28 37.60
C LEU A 79 3.90 -29.18 36.14
N ILE A 80 5.18 -29.39 35.88
CA ILE A 80 5.74 -29.39 34.51
C ILE A 80 5.09 -30.48 33.65
N GLU A 81 4.85 -31.68 34.21
CA GLU A 81 4.18 -32.76 33.48
C GLU A 81 2.74 -32.37 33.08
N LEU A 82 1.99 -31.74 33.99
CA LEU A 82 0.64 -31.23 33.72
C LEU A 82 0.64 -30.11 32.67
N ASP A 83 1.59 -29.19 32.74
CA ASP A 83 1.74 -28.13 31.74
C ASP A 83 2.05 -28.70 30.36
N LEU A 84 2.93 -29.69 30.27
CA LEU A 84 3.23 -30.39 29.01
C LEU A 84 2.00 -31.09 28.43
N GLN A 85 1.19 -31.75 29.26
CA GLN A 85 -0.05 -32.38 28.82
C GLN A 85 -1.06 -31.34 28.33
N THR A 86 -1.19 -30.21 29.03
CA THR A 86 -2.08 -29.11 28.66
C THR A 86 -1.66 -28.49 27.34
N ALA A 87 -0.36 -28.22 27.16
CA ALA A 87 0.19 -27.70 25.91
C ALA A 87 -0.06 -28.65 24.73
N ARG A 88 0.16 -29.97 24.92
CA ARG A 88 -0.14 -30.99 23.90
C ARG A 88 -1.63 -30.98 23.52
N ARG A 89 -2.52 -30.88 24.52
CA ARG A 89 -3.97 -30.81 24.27
C ARG A 89 -4.36 -29.56 23.47
N GLN A 90 -3.80 -28.41 23.83
CA GLN A 90 -4.05 -27.16 23.11
C GLN A 90 -3.57 -27.23 21.65
N VAL A 91 -2.39 -27.81 21.41
CA VAL A 91 -1.88 -28.02 20.05
C VAL A 91 -2.84 -28.92 19.26
N GLU A 92 -3.28 -30.04 19.82
CA GLU A 92 -4.23 -30.94 19.13
C GLU A 92 -5.59 -30.28 18.89
N GLU A 93 -6.10 -29.52 19.84
CA GLU A 93 -7.32 -28.73 19.64
C GLU A 93 -7.15 -27.67 18.55
N SER A 94 -6.01 -26.99 18.50
CA SER A 94 -5.72 -25.99 17.48
C SER A 94 -5.71 -26.60 16.08
N LYS A 95 -5.08 -27.79 15.91
CA LYS A 95 -5.09 -28.55 14.66
C LYS A 95 -6.50 -28.94 14.27
N LYS A 96 -7.30 -29.45 15.22
CA LYS A 96 -8.71 -29.80 14.99
C LYS A 96 -9.56 -28.59 14.58
N ARG A 97 -9.39 -27.45 15.26
CA ARG A 97 -10.08 -26.19 14.92
C ARG A 97 -9.69 -25.69 13.53
N ALA A 98 -8.40 -25.70 13.20
CA ALA A 98 -7.90 -25.31 11.88
C ALA A 98 -8.47 -26.22 10.77
N SER A 99 -8.48 -27.54 11.00
CA SER A 99 -9.06 -28.52 10.06
C SER A 99 -10.56 -28.28 9.86
N ARG A 100 -11.33 -28.06 10.94
CA ARG A 100 -12.77 -27.77 10.87
C ARG A 100 -13.05 -26.46 10.14
N SER A 101 -12.24 -25.42 10.39
CA SER A 101 -12.36 -24.12 9.70
C SER A 101 -12.14 -24.28 8.19
N ARG A 102 -11.09 -24.99 7.79
CA ARG A 102 -10.82 -25.30 6.37
C ARG A 102 -11.95 -26.12 5.73
N ALA A 103 -12.48 -27.11 6.43
CA ALA A 103 -13.63 -27.90 5.96
C ALA A 103 -14.90 -27.04 5.79
N ARG A 104 -15.14 -26.08 6.70
CA ARG A 104 -16.28 -25.15 6.58
C ARG A 104 -16.12 -24.16 5.42
N LEU A 105 -14.90 -23.71 5.12
CA LEU A 105 -14.62 -22.90 3.92
C LEU A 105 -14.89 -23.68 2.62
N GLN A 106 -14.84 -25.01 2.67
CA GLN A 106 -15.13 -25.90 1.54
C GLN A 106 -16.60 -26.36 1.48
N PHE A 107 -17.42 -26.10 2.51
CA PHE A 107 -18.86 -26.39 2.54
C PHE A 107 -19.63 -25.38 1.66
N GLY A 108 -19.36 -25.42 0.36
CA GLY A 108 -19.94 -24.56 -0.68
C GLY A 108 -19.54 -24.96 -2.11
N GLY A 109 -18.90 -26.12 -2.27
CA GLY A 109 -18.27 -26.57 -3.52
C GLY A 109 -16.81 -26.15 -3.60
N GLU A 110 -16.01 -26.87 -4.40
CA GLU A 110 -14.67 -26.41 -4.75
C GLU A 110 -14.79 -24.97 -5.29
N HIS A 111 -14.18 -24.00 -4.60
CA HIS A 111 -13.89 -22.72 -5.23
C HIS A 111 -12.91 -23.00 -6.36
N GLN A 112 -13.45 -23.37 -7.51
CA GLN A 112 -12.68 -23.63 -8.71
C GLN A 112 -11.91 -22.35 -8.99
N ALA A 113 -10.59 -22.39 -8.91
CA ALA A 113 -9.74 -21.21 -9.11
C ALA A 113 -10.11 -20.49 -10.41
N ALA A 114 -10.50 -21.25 -11.44
CA ALA A 114 -11.05 -20.77 -12.70
C ALA A 114 -12.25 -19.81 -12.52
N HIS A 115 -13.22 -20.13 -11.65
CA HIS A 115 -14.36 -19.27 -11.37
C HIS A 115 -13.95 -17.95 -10.71
N ALA A 116 -13.01 -18.00 -9.75
CA ALA A 116 -12.47 -16.79 -9.13
C ALA A 116 -11.72 -15.90 -10.14
N HIS A 117 -10.95 -16.50 -11.06
CA HIS A 117 -10.29 -15.79 -12.15
C HIS A 117 -11.31 -15.14 -13.11
N LYS A 118 -12.40 -15.84 -13.46
CA LYS A 118 -13.48 -15.28 -14.28
C LYS A 118 -14.12 -14.05 -13.62
N LEU A 119 -14.42 -14.12 -12.32
CA LEU A 119 -14.99 -12.98 -11.59
C LEU A 119 -14.04 -11.78 -11.54
N ARG A 120 -12.73 -12.01 -11.39
CA ARG A 120 -11.72 -10.96 -11.44
C ARG A 120 -11.65 -10.31 -12.82
N ALA A 121 -11.65 -11.11 -13.88
CA ALA A 121 -11.65 -10.62 -15.26
C ALA A 121 -12.89 -9.77 -15.56
N GLN A 122 -14.09 -10.25 -15.19
CA GLN A 122 -15.34 -9.50 -15.36
C GLN A 122 -15.33 -8.16 -14.60
N LYS A 123 -14.76 -8.13 -13.39
CA LYS A 123 -14.63 -6.90 -12.61
C LYS A 123 -13.69 -5.90 -13.30
N ALA A 124 -12.55 -6.38 -13.82
CA ALA A 124 -11.59 -5.55 -14.54
C ALA A 124 -12.19 -4.99 -15.84
N GLU A 125 -12.89 -5.83 -16.62
CA GLU A 125 -13.57 -5.41 -17.84
C GLU A 125 -14.62 -4.33 -17.56
N ARG A 126 -15.46 -4.53 -16.53
CA ARG A 126 -16.46 -3.54 -16.12
C ARG A 126 -15.83 -2.21 -15.67
N GLN A 127 -14.66 -2.26 -15.04
CA GLN A 127 -13.92 -1.06 -14.66
C GLN A 127 -13.36 -0.33 -15.90
N ALA A 128 -12.77 -1.07 -16.84
CA ALA A 128 -12.29 -0.52 -18.10
C ALA A 128 -13.42 0.16 -18.89
N GLN A 129 -14.58 -0.50 -19.00
CA GLN A 129 -15.77 0.07 -19.64
C GLN A 129 -16.23 1.37 -18.95
N LYS A 130 -16.20 1.44 -17.62
CA LYS A 130 -16.55 2.67 -16.88
C LYS A 130 -15.57 3.81 -17.13
N LEU A 131 -14.27 3.52 -17.25
CA LEU A 131 -13.27 4.53 -17.57
C LEU A 131 -13.45 5.05 -18.99
N ALA A 132 -13.58 4.16 -19.97
CA ALA A 132 -13.84 4.52 -21.36
C ALA A 132 -15.13 5.34 -21.52
N ALA A 133 -16.21 4.97 -20.81
CA ALA A 133 -17.47 5.72 -20.84
C ALA A 133 -17.33 7.14 -20.24
N LYS A 134 -16.50 7.30 -19.19
CA LYS A 134 -16.21 8.63 -18.61
C LYS A 134 -15.43 9.50 -19.59
N GLU A 135 -14.39 8.96 -20.20
CA GLU A 135 -13.58 9.66 -21.20
C GLU A 135 -14.43 10.09 -22.39
N ALA A 136 -15.24 9.17 -22.95
CA ALA A 136 -16.16 9.47 -24.04
C ALA A 136 -17.18 10.56 -23.67
N ARG A 137 -17.69 10.57 -22.43
CA ARG A 137 -18.60 11.61 -21.94
C ARG A 137 -17.91 12.97 -21.90
N VAL A 138 -16.70 13.05 -21.36
CA VAL A 138 -15.92 14.30 -21.29
C VAL A 138 -15.64 14.84 -22.69
N ALA A 139 -15.21 13.98 -23.62
CA ALA A 139 -14.96 14.37 -25.00
C ALA A 139 -16.22 14.94 -25.69
N ARG A 140 -17.38 14.27 -25.51
CA ARG A 140 -18.67 14.76 -26.03
C ARG A 140 -19.07 16.11 -25.43
N GLN A 141 -18.86 16.29 -24.13
CA GLN A 141 -19.14 17.57 -23.47
C GLN A 141 -18.26 18.69 -24.03
N ALA A 142 -16.96 18.45 -24.19
CA ALA A 142 -16.04 19.41 -24.76
C ALA A 142 -16.43 19.81 -26.19
N LEU A 143 -16.76 18.83 -27.05
CA LEU A 143 -17.23 19.07 -28.42
C LEU A 143 -18.49 19.93 -28.42
N ASN A 144 -19.49 19.56 -27.62
CA ASN A 144 -20.76 20.30 -27.56
C ASN A 144 -20.56 21.73 -27.05
N GLN A 145 -19.68 21.92 -26.06
CA GLN A 145 -19.33 23.26 -25.59
C GLN A 145 -18.66 24.09 -26.70
N ALA A 146 -17.69 23.51 -27.43
CA ALA A 146 -17.03 24.18 -28.56
C ALA A 146 -18.05 24.56 -29.66
N ARG A 147 -18.92 23.61 -30.05
CA ARG A 147 -19.99 23.85 -31.04
C ARG A 147 -20.91 24.99 -30.61
N ASN A 148 -21.32 25.02 -29.34
CA ASN A 148 -22.18 26.07 -28.82
C ASN A 148 -21.48 27.44 -28.79
N ARG A 149 -20.18 27.48 -28.47
CA ARG A 149 -19.37 28.72 -28.53
C ARG A 149 -19.31 29.26 -29.95
N LEU A 150 -19.02 28.40 -30.93
CA LEU A 150 -19.00 28.78 -32.35
C LEU A 150 -20.37 29.30 -32.83
N LEU A 151 -21.46 28.61 -32.46
CA LEU A 151 -22.81 29.03 -32.82
C LEU A 151 -23.15 30.41 -32.23
N ARG A 152 -22.80 30.66 -30.96
CA ARG A 152 -23.01 31.96 -30.31
C ARG A 152 -22.18 33.07 -30.98
N ALA A 153 -20.91 32.80 -31.27
CA ALA A 153 -20.03 33.74 -31.97
C ALA A 153 -20.59 34.09 -33.36
N GLY A 154 -21.02 33.09 -34.13
CA GLY A 154 -21.62 33.29 -35.45
C GLY A 154 -22.95 34.06 -35.40
N ILE A 155 -23.77 33.86 -34.36
CA ILE A 155 -24.97 34.69 -34.15
C ILE A 155 -24.59 36.15 -33.86
N LYS A 156 -23.58 36.38 -33.01
CA LYS A 156 -23.11 37.72 -32.66
C LYS A 156 -22.58 38.47 -33.89
N ALA A 157 -21.70 37.83 -34.67
CA ALA A 157 -21.17 38.39 -35.91
C ALA A 157 -22.28 38.75 -36.92
N ARG A 158 -23.29 37.89 -37.08
CA ARG A 158 -24.46 38.20 -37.94
C ARG A 158 -25.28 39.38 -37.44
N LYS A 159 -25.42 39.56 -36.12
CA LYS A 159 -26.11 40.73 -35.54
C LYS A 159 -25.32 42.01 -35.78
N GLU A 160 -24.02 41.99 -35.54
CA GLU A 160 -23.11 43.12 -35.78
C GLU A 160 -23.12 43.52 -37.27
N GLU A 161 -23.04 42.55 -38.18
CA GLU A 161 -23.08 42.82 -39.61
C GLU A 161 -24.43 43.39 -40.05
N ARG A 162 -25.55 42.88 -39.51
CA ARG A 162 -26.87 43.48 -39.75
C ARG A 162 -26.95 44.92 -39.25
N ALA A 163 -26.35 45.23 -38.09
CA ALA A 163 -26.31 46.59 -37.55
C ALA A 163 -25.47 47.52 -38.45
N ARG A 164 -24.30 47.06 -38.91
CA ARG A 164 -23.44 47.77 -39.86
C ARG A 164 -24.19 48.10 -41.15
N LYS A 165 -24.84 47.10 -41.75
CA LYS A 165 -25.65 47.29 -42.97
C LYS A 165 -26.79 48.30 -42.74
N LYS A 166 -27.52 48.20 -41.62
CA LYS A 166 -28.58 49.17 -41.26
C LYS A 166 -28.03 50.60 -41.15
N MET A 167 -26.86 50.79 -40.56
CA MET A 167 -26.20 52.11 -40.48
C MET A 167 -25.87 52.65 -41.86
N ILE A 168 -25.25 51.85 -42.72
CA ILE A 168 -24.92 52.22 -44.10
C ILE A 168 -26.19 52.62 -44.87
N THR A 169 -27.26 51.83 -44.78
CA THR A 169 -28.54 52.19 -45.43
C THR A 169 -29.11 53.51 -44.92
N ARG A 170 -29.02 53.80 -43.61
CA ARG A 170 -29.43 55.08 -43.03
C ARG A 170 -28.60 56.25 -43.57
N PHE A 171 -27.28 56.09 -43.67
CA PHE A 171 -26.40 57.11 -44.25
C PHE A 171 -26.70 57.36 -45.72
N HIS A 172 -26.88 56.32 -46.53
CA HIS A 172 -27.27 56.49 -47.93
C HIS A 172 -28.63 57.17 -48.06
N LYS A 173 -29.64 56.80 -47.25
CA LYS A 173 -30.96 57.44 -47.28
C LYS A 173 -30.89 58.94 -46.95
N LYS A 174 -30.10 59.33 -45.93
CA LYS A 174 -29.86 60.74 -45.58
C LYS A 174 -29.09 61.48 -46.68
N GLY A 175 -28.05 60.86 -47.25
CA GLY A 175 -27.27 61.44 -48.36
C GLY A 175 -28.13 61.65 -49.61
N SER A 176 -29.03 60.72 -49.94
CA SER A 176 -29.98 60.87 -51.05
C SER A 176 -31.03 61.96 -50.80
N GLN A 177 -31.45 62.17 -49.54
CA GLN A 177 -32.33 63.28 -49.17
C GLN A 177 -31.62 64.63 -49.29
N PHE A 178 -30.35 64.70 -48.90
CA PHE A 178 -29.51 65.89 -49.11
C PHE A 178 -29.39 66.22 -50.60
N LEU A 179 -29.06 65.23 -51.44
CA LEU A 179 -28.98 65.39 -52.90
C LEU A 179 -30.30 65.81 -53.55
N ARG A 180 -31.46 65.32 -53.08
CA ARG A 180 -32.78 65.78 -53.55
C ARG A 180 -33.10 67.21 -53.11
N SER A 181 -32.74 67.59 -51.89
CA SER A 181 -32.93 68.96 -51.36
C SER A 181 -32.04 69.96 -52.12
N SER A 182 -30.77 69.63 -52.34
CA SER A 182 -29.86 70.45 -53.13
C SER A 182 -30.32 70.58 -54.59
N ARG A 183 -30.80 69.49 -55.22
CA ARG A 183 -31.32 69.54 -56.60
C ARG A 183 -32.58 70.41 -56.75
N SER A 184 -33.42 70.49 -55.71
CA SER A 184 -34.55 71.43 -55.65
C SER A 184 -34.10 72.89 -55.62
N GLN A 185 -33.01 73.21 -54.90
CA GLN A 185 -32.43 74.55 -54.83
C GLN A 185 -31.72 74.98 -56.13
N PHE A 186 -31.24 74.03 -56.94
CA PHE A 186 -30.63 74.32 -58.25
C PHE A 186 -31.65 74.58 -59.37
N LEU A 187 -32.91 74.19 -59.21
CA LEU A 187 -33.96 74.40 -60.22
C LEU A 187 -34.67 75.76 -60.11
N THR A 188 -34.39 76.54 -59.05
CA THR A 188 -34.97 77.87 -58.83
C THR A 188 -34.03 79.03 -59.12
N GLN A 189 -32.76 78.76 -59.49
CA GLN A 189 -31.83 79.79 -59.89
C GLN A 189 -31.76 79.91 -61.42
N LYS A 190 -32.17 81.08 -61.91
CA LYS A 190 -32.02 81.50 -63.31
C LYS A 190 -30.53 81.41 -63.70
N PRO A 191 -30.17 80.79 -64.84
CA PRO A 191 -28.77 80.53 -65.16
C PRO A 191 -27.99 81.85 -65.32
N PRO A 192 -26.83 82.02 -64.65
CA PRO A 192 -25.94 83.13 -64.96
C PRO A 192 -25.33 82.93 -66.34
N LYS A 193 -25.20 84.04 -67.09
CA LYS A 193 -24.62 84.07 -68.44
C LYS A 193 -23.21 83.51 -68.42
N LEU A 194 -23.00 82.41 -69.14
CA LEU A 194 -21.71 81.74 -69.29
C LEU A 194 -20.74 82.64 -70.06
N ARG A 195 -19.64 83.02 -69.41
CA ARG A 195 -18.44 83.58 -70.05
C ARG A 195 -17.50 82.41 -70.34
N ALA A 196 -17.23 82.16 -71.61
CA ALA A 196 -16.32 81.12 -72.05
C ALA A 196 -14.87 81.49 -71.71
N THR A 197 -14.20 80.67 -70.92
CA THR A 197 -12.75 80.52 -70.97
C THR A 197 -12.43 79.04 -71.02
N SER A 198 -12.08 78.60 -72.22
CA SER A 198 -11.44 77.32 -72.49
C SER A 198 -10.08 77.27 -71.81
N ARG A 199 -9.86 76.26 -70.96
CA ARG A 199 -8.50 75.76 -70.69
C ARG A 199 -8.55 74.25 -70.52
N SER A 200 -8.20 73.59 -71.61
CA SER A 200 -7.72 72.22 -71.69
C SER A 200 -6.56 71.99 -70.71
N GLY A 201 -6.58 70.87 -70.00
CA GLY A 201 -5.51 70.49 -69.09
C GLY A 201 -5.78 69.14 -68.44
N ASP A 202 -5.51 68.10 -69.22
CA ASP A 202 -4.87 66.84 -68.84
C ASP A 202 -5.54 65.90 -67.82
N ALA A 203 -5.97 64.79 -68.42
CA ALA A 203 -6.10 63.49 -67.79
C ALA A 203 -4.74 62.94 -67.32
N ASN A 204 -4.83 61.97 -66.41
CA ASN A 204 -3.82 60.98 -66.03
C ASN A 204 -2.89 61.34 -64.88
N ASN A 205 -3.25 60.87 -63.67
CA ASN A 205 -2.40 60.36 -62.56
C ASN A 205 -3.17 60.57 -61.25
N PHE A 206 -3.44 59.63 -60.33
CA PHE A 206 -2.74 58.43 -59.88
C PHE A 206 -3.79 57.50 -59.24
N TYR A 207 -3.99 56.29 -59.77
CA TYR A 207 -4.41 55.15 -58.97
C TYR A 207 -3.13 54.45 -58.52
N ASN A 208 -2.70 54.66 -57.28
CA ASN A 208 -1.73 53.75 -56.66
C ASN A 208 -1.69 53.94 -55.14
N HIS A 209 -2.59 53.24 -54.44
CA HIS A 209 -2.36 52.80 -53.06
C HIS A 209 -2.98 51.41 -52.86
N GLY A 210 -2.40 50.42 -53.52
CA GLY A 210 -2.37 49.07 -52.96
C GLY A 210 -1.45 49.11 -51.74
N GLN A 211 -2.01 49.31 -50.55
CA GLN A 211 -1.29 49.07 -49.32
C GLN A 211 -1.08 47.56 -49.20
N LEU A 212 0.10 47.14 -49.66
CA LEU A 212 0.77 45.91 -49.27
C LEU A 212 0.76 45.82 -47.75
N LEU A 213 0.12 44.76 -47.26
CA LEU A 213 0.29 44.31 -45.88
C LEU A 213 1.79 44.02 -45.66
N PRO A 214 2.38 44.43 -44.52
CA PRO A 214 3.76 44.08 -44.22
C PRO A 214 3.91 42.56 -44.11
N GLU A 215 4.85 42.01 -44.87
CA GLU A 215 5.22 40.59 -44.99
C GLU A 215 5.84 39.98 -43.71
N ASN A 216 5.52 40.51 -42.52
CA ASN A 216 6.18 40.14 -41.27
C ASN A 216 5.27 39.39 -40.29
N PHE A 217 4.29 38.60 -40.78
CA PHE A 217 3.42 37.80 -39.90
C PHE A 217 3.76 36.31 -39.81
N ILE A 218 4.80 35.84 -40.51
CA ILE A 218 5.22 34.43 -40.43
C ILE A 218 6.35 34.21 -39.41
N GLU A 219 7.07 35.26 -38.97
CA GLU A 219 8.21 35.07 -38.07
C GLU A 219 7.88 35.07 -36.56
N THR A 220 6.64 35.35 -36.15
CA THR A 220 6.24 35.29 -34.72
C THR A 220 5.63 33.97 -34.27
N ALA A 221 5.70 32.91 -35.09
CA ALA A 221 5.26 31.55 -34.73
C ALA A 221 6.41 30.62 -34.27
N LYS A 222 7.66 31.08 -34.23
CA LYS A 222 8.81 30.27 -33.76
C LYS A 222 9.14 30.40 -32.26
N SER A 223 8.51 31.32 -31.51
CA SER A 223 8.83 31.53 -30.08
C SER A 223 7.87 30.87 -29.08
N LYS A 224 6.93 30.02 -29.51
CA LYS A 224 5.94 29.40 -28.60
C LYS A 224 5.76 27.88 -28.71
N GLY A 225 6.75 27.15 -29.26
CA GLY A 225 6.86 25.71 -29.05
C GLY A 225 5.62 24.88 -29.44
N TYR A 226 5.12 25.07 -30.66
CA TYR A 226 4.13 24.16 -31.25
C TYR A 226 4.79 23.30 -32.31
N ASP A 227 4.87 22.01 -32.02
CA ASP A 227 5.34 20.98 -32.95
C ASP A 227 4.48 20.98 -34.22
N HIS A 228 5.17 21.01 -35.35
CA HIS A 228 4.58 20.83 -36.67
C HIS A 228 4.16 19.39 -36.86
N ASN A 229 2.87 19.12 -36.67
CA ASN A 229 2.20 18.03 -37.34
C ASN A 229 0.75 18.45 -37.52
N TYR A 230 0.36 18.75 -38.75
CA TYR A 230 -0.98 18.66 -39.35
C TYR A 230 -1.02 19.57 -40.57
N PHE A 231 -0.34 19.14 -41.63
CA PHE A 231 -0.59 19.65 -42.97
C PHE A 231 -0.43 18.49 -43.95
N PHE A 232 -1.48 17.68 -44.08
CA PHE A 232 -1.86 16.90 -45.28
C PHE A 232 -3.05 16.00 -44.90
N MET A 233 -4.27 16.37 -45.27
CA MET A 233 -5.31 15.48 -45.81
C MET A 233 -6.57 16.30 -46.15
N HIS A 234 -7.01 16.10 -47.40
CA HIS A 234 -8.17 16.67 -48.13
C HIS A 234 -7.97 18.01 -48.82
#